data_AF-A0A0A8K9G0-F1
#
_entry.id   AF-A0A0A8K9G0-F1
#
_cell.length_a   1.000
_cell.length_b   1.000
_cell.length_c   1.000
_cell.angle_alpha   90.00
_cell.angle_beta   90.00
_cell.angle_gamma   90.00
#
_symmetry.space_group_name_H-M   'P 1'
#
loop_
_entity.id
_entity.type
_entity.pdbx_description
1 polymer ?
#
loop_
_entity_poly.entity_id
_entity_poly.type
_entity_poly.pdbx_seq_one_letter_code
_entity_poly.pdbx_strand_id
1 'polypeptide(L)'
;HPYAITAPRLVVKMSAIATKNTVESLVVKPPAHPTYDLKGVIQLALSEDAGDLGDVTSKVTIPADMESEAHFLANEDGIVAGIAIAEMIFA
;
A
#
# COMPACT_ATOMS: atom_id res chain seq x y z
N HIS A 1 28.59 -5.99 25.37
CA HIS A 1 27.56 -4.96 25.51
C HIS A 1 26.83 -4.83 24.18
N PRO A 2 25.64 -5.43 24.01
CA PRO A 2 24.85 -5.22 22.80
C PRO A 2 24.06 -3.91 22.97
N TYR A 3 24.25 -2.97 22.04
CA TYR A 3 23.45 -1.76 21.95
C TYR A 3 22.07 -2.15 21.41
N ALA A 4 21.05 -2.12 22.27
CA ALA A 4 19.66 -2.20 21.85
C ALA A 4 19.26 -0.84 21.27
N ILE A 5 19.32 -0.69 19.94
CA ILE A 5 18.73 0.47 19.25
C ILE A 5 17.22 0.28 19.28
N THR A 6 16.59 0.75 20.36
CA THR A 6 15.13 0.90 20.43
C THR A 6 14.78 2.20 19.70
N ALA A 7 14.85 2.20 18.38
CA ALA A 7 14.33 3.31 17.60
C ALA A 7 12.78 3.29 17.72
N PRO A 8 12.12 4.42 18.01
CA PRO A 8 10.66 4.46 18.05
C PRO A 8 10.11 4.06 16.68
N ARG A 9 9.11 3.17 16.67
CA ARG A 9 8.37 2.82 15.45
C ARG A 9 7.69 4.08 14.93
N LEU A 10 8.23 4.66 13.87
CA LEU A 10 7.62 5.78 13.17
C LEU A 10 6.50 5.25 12.28
N VAL A 11 5.26 5.62 12.60
CA VAL A 11 4.07 5.24 11.83
C VAL A 11 3.73 6.40 10.89
N VAL A 12 3.97 6.21 9.60
CA VAL A 12 3.53 7.15 8.55
C VAL A 12 2.13 6.75 8.12
N LYS A 13 1.21 7.72 8.03
CA LYS A 13 -0.15 7.49 7.52
C LYS A 13 -0.16 7.73 6.02
N MET A 14 -0.45 6.71 5.23
CA MET A 14 -0.69 6.83 3.79
C MET A 14 -2.18 6.62 3.52
N SER A 15 -2.76 7.46 2.68
CA SER A 15 -4.13 7.30 2.19
C SER A 15 -4.13 7.42 0.67
N ALA A 16 -4.69 6.42 -0.02
CA ALA A 16 -4.92 6.48 -1.45
C ALA A 16 -6.35 6.98 -1.71
N ILE A 17 -6.49 8.04 -2.52
CA ILE A 17 -7.78 8.55 -2.97
C ILE A 17 -7.85 8.41 -4.49
N ALA A 18 -8.83 7.66 -4.98
CA ALA A 18 -9.11 7.62 -6.41
C ALA A 18 -9.77 8.95 -6.83
N THR A 19 -9.07 9.78 -7.62
CA THR A 19 -9.63 11.01 -8.16
C THR A 19 -10.60 10.68 -9.32
N LYS A 20 -11.89 10.95 -9.10
CA LYS A 20 -12.98 10.72 -10.06
C LYS A 20 -12.95 11.78 -11.17
N ASN A 21 -12.24 11.51 -12.26
CA ASN A 21 -12.54 12.14 -13.54
C ASN A 21 -13.29 11.13 -14.43
N THR A 22 -14.62 11.26 -14.47
CA THR A 22 -15.52 10.62 -15.46
C THR A 22 -15.42 9.10 -15.60
N VAL A 23 -15.73 8.36 -14.53
CA VAL A 23 -16.58 7.16 -14.53
C VAL A 23 -16.97 6.89 -13.07
N GLU A 24 -18.21 6.47 -12.83
CA GLU A 24 -18.66 6.13 -11.50
C GLU A 24 -17.74 5.08 -10.87
N SER A 25 -17.42 5.28 -9.59
CA SER A 25 -16.55 4.40 -8.80
C SER A 25 -17.19 3.03 -8.71
N LEU A 26 -16.78 2.15 -9.64
CA LEU A 26 -17.05 0.72 -9.58
C LEU A 26 -15.92 0.11 -8.76
N VAL A 27 -15.90 0.34 -7.44
CA VAL A 27 -15.15 -0.55 -6.54
C VAL A 27 -15.88 -1.88 -6.56
N VAL A 28 -15.56 -2.70 -7.56
CA VAL A 28 -16.05 -4.07 -7.65
C VAL A 28 -15.35 -4.85 -6.56
N LYS A 29 -16.11 -5.24 -5.54
CA LYS A 29 -15.59 -6.11 -4.48
C LYS A 29 -15.08 -7.40 -5.11
N PRO A 30 -13.93 -7.92 -4.66
CA PRO A 30 -13.47 -9.23 -5.11
C PRO A 30 -14.56 -10.27 -4.89
N PRO A 31 -14.74 -11.21 -5.83
CA PRO A 31 -15.73 -12.27 -5.68
C PRO A 31 -15.41 -13.10 -4.44
N ALA A 32 -16.45 -13.47 -3.69
CA ALA A 32 -16.30 -14.37 -2.57
C ALA A 32 -15.85 -15.75 -3.07
N HIS A 33 -14.79 -16.29 -2.47
CA HIS A 33 -14.30 -17.63 -2.76
C HIS A 33 -13.82 -18.27 -1.46
N PRO A 34 -14.17 -19.54 -1.18
CA PRO A 34 -13.89 -20.19 0.11
C PRO A 34 -12.40 -20.32 0.45
N THR A 35 -11.52 -20.20 -0.55
CA THR A 35 -10.06 -20.28 -0.35
C THR A 35 -9.34 -18.93 -0.45
N TYR A 36 -10.07 -17.83 -0.69
CA TYR A 36 -9.43 -16.52 -0.80
C TYR A 36 -9.18 -15.95 0.59
N ASP A 37 -7.90 -15.78 0.90
CA ASP A 37 -7.44 -14.96 2.01
C ASP A 37 -6.63 -13.78 1.47
N LEU A 38 -7.34 -12.79 0.92
CA LEU A 38 -6.70 -11.62 0.31
C LEU A 38 -5.89 -10.82 1.34
N LYS A 39 -6.38 -10.72 2.57
CA LYS A 39 -5.66 -10.01 3.64
C LYS A 39 -4.39 -10.75 4.03
N GLY A 40 -4.46 -12.07 4.23
CA GLY A 40 -3.29 -12.88 4.53
C GLY A 40 -2.23 -12.79 3.44
N VAL A 41 -2.64 -12.87 2.16
CA VAL A 41 -1.71 -12.73 1.03
C VAL A 41 -1.09 -11.32 0.97
N ILE A 42 -1.87 -10.26 1.18
CA ILE A 42 -1.34 -8.89 1.26
C ILE A 42 -0.29 -8.77 2.38
N GLN A 43 -0.59 -9.30 3.58
CA GLN A 43 0.36 -9.24 4.70
C GLN A 43 1.63 -10.05 4.44
N LEU A 44 1.52 -11.22 3.82
CA LEU A 44 2.68 -12.01 3.41
C LEU A 44 3.55 -11.27 2.40
N ALA A 45 2.94 -10.62 1.39
CA ALA A 45 3.66 -9.83 0.40
C ALA A 45 4.36 -8.62 1.02
N LEU A 46 3.69 -7.86 1.89
CA LEU A 46 4.30 -6.72 2.60
C LEU A 46 5.45 -7.16 3.53
N SER A 47 5.31 -8.32 4.17
CA SER A 47 6.35 -8.89 5.03
C SER A 47 7.57 -9.34 4.22
N GLU A 48 7.37 -9.80 2.99
CA GLU A 48 8.45 -10.19 2.08
C GLU A 48 9.22 -8.98 1.55
N ASP A 49 8.51 -7.93 1.12
CA ASP A 49 9.12 -6.72 0.54
C ASP A 49 9.86 -5.88 1.60
N ALA A 50 9.23 -5.65 2.76
CA ALA A 50 9.70 -4.67 3.73
C ALA A 50 10.22 -5.30 5.05
N GLY A 51 9.83 -6.54 5.34
CA GLY A 51 10.22 -7.26 6.56
C GLY A 51 10.05 -6.44 7.85
N ASP A 52 10.92 -6.70 8.82
CA ASP A 52 10.87 -6.05 10.13
C ASP A 52 11.40 -4.60 10.13
N LEU A 53 12.31 -4.29 9.20
CA LEU A 53 12.99 -3.00 9.15
C LEU A 53 12.23 -1.95 8.32
N GLY A 54 11.28 -2.37 7.48
CA GLY A 54 10.60 -1.49 6.53
C GLY A 54 11.52 -0.96 5.42
N ASP A 55 11.02 0.00 4.64
CA ASP A 55 11.84 0.69 3.63
C ASP A 55 12.81 1.70 4.30
N VAL A 56 14.06 1.27 4.48
CA VAL A 56 15.14 2.09 5.05
C VAL A 56 15.47 3.27 4.15
N THR A 57 15.33 3.14 2.83
CA THR A 57 15.61 4.24 1.90
C THR A 57 14.65 5.38 2.18
N SER A 58 13.34 5.12 2.18
CA SER A 58 12.33 6.14 2.48
C SER A 58 12.50 6.74 3.88
N LYS A 59 12.82 5.93 4.89
CA LYS A 59 13.04 6.42 6.27
C LYS A 59 14.18 7.43 6.39
N VAL A 60 15.21 7.31 5.55
CA VAL A 60 16.40 8.16 5.59
C VAL A 60 16.28 9.36 4.65
N THR A 61 15.55 9.21 3.55
CA THR A 61 15.48 10.25 2.50
C THR A 61 14.24 11.13 2.59
N ILE A 62 13.15 10.65 3.19
CA ILE A 62 11.86 11.35 3.24
C ILE A 62 11.56 11.81 4.68
N PRO A 63 11.30 13.11 4.90
CA PRO A 63 10.85 13.61 6.20
C PRO A 63 9.57 12.95 6.68
N ALA A 64 9.48 12.69 7.99
CA ALA A 64 8.37 11.96 8.61
C ALA A 64 6.99 12.65 8.49
N ASP A 65 6.99 13.97 8.34
CA ASP A 65 5.84 14.85 8.26
C ASP A 65 5.50 15.27 6.82
N MET A 66 6.22 14.72 5.83
CA MET A 66 5.98 15.02 4.42
C MET A 66 4.69 14.35 3.95
N GLU A 67 3.77 15.15 3.43
CA GLU A 67 2.62 14.68 2.66
C GLU A 67 2.94 14.74 1.17
N SER A 68 2.61 13.67 0.45
CA SER A 68 2.91 13.52 -0.98
C SER A 68 1.68 12.99 -1.71
N GLU A 69 1.46 13.49 -2.92
CA GLU A 69 0.46 12.98 -3.86
C GLU A 69 1.14 12.16 -4.96
N ALA A 70 0.55 11.03 -5.33
CA ALA A 70 1.03 10.17 -6.40
C ALA A 70 -0.14 9.72 -7.29
N HIS A 71 0.11 9.56 -8.59
CA HIS A 71 -0.88 9.11 -9.55
C HIS A 71 -0.44 7.80 -10.21
N PHE A 72 -1.34 6.81 -10.26
CA PHE A 72 -1.16 5.62 -11.07
C PHE A 72 -1.55 5.93 -12.51
N LEU A 73 -0.57 5.98 -13.40
CA LEU A 73 -0.76 6.24 -14.83
C LEU A 73 -0.64 4.92 -15.61
N ALA A 74 -1.59 4.67 -16.52
CA ALA A 74 -1.49 3.55 -17.45
C ALA A 74 -0.53 3.92 -18.59
N ASN A 75 0.50 3.09 -18.81
CA ASN A 75 1.47 3.32 -19.88
C ASN A 75 0.92 2.91 -21.26
N GLU A 76 -0.08 2.02 -21.28
CA GLU A 76 -0.68 1.44 -22.48
C GLU A 76 -2.19 1.22 -22.26
N ASP A 77 -2.93 1.05 -23.35
CA ASP A 77 -4.37 0.77 -23.30
C ASP A 77 -4.65 -0.62 -22.70
N GLY A 78 -5.71 -0.73 -21.90
CA GLY A 78 -6.09 -2.00 -21.29
C GLY A 78 -7.35 -1.95 -20.42
N ILE A 79 -7.63 -3.08 -19.76
CA ILE A 79 -8.72 -3.20 -18.79
C ILE A 79 -8.12 -3.05 -17.40
N VAL A 80 -8.60 -2.05 -16.65
CA VAL A 80 -8.18 -1.83 -15.26
C VAL A 80 -8.81 -2.90 -14.36
N ALA A 81 -7.98 -3.56 -13.54
CA ALA A 81 -8.41 -4.56 -12.57
C ALA A 81 -7.64 -4.38 -11.25
N GLY A 82 -8.18 -4.91 -10.15
CA GLY A 82 -7.49 -4.95 -8.86
C GLY A 82 -7.56 -3.66 -8.03
N ILE A 83 -8.34 -2.65 -8.44
CA ILE A 83 -8.50 -1.38 -7.67
C ILE A 83 -8.90 -1.66 -6.22
N ALA A 84 -9.89 -2.54 -5.99
CA ALA A 84 -10.33 -2.90 -4.65
C ALA A 84 -9.21 -3.56 -3.81
N ILE A 85 -8.27 -4.26 -4.45
CA ILE A 85 -7.11 -4.85 -3.76
C ILE A 85 -6.08 -3.77 -3.45
N ALA A 86 -5.82 -2.85 -4.37
CA ALA A 86 -4.93 -1.72 -4.13
C ALA A 86 -5.41 -0.86 -2.94
N GLU A 87 -6.72 -0.59 -2.84
CA GLU A 87 -7.30 0.10 -1.68
C GLU A 87 -7.06 -0.69 -0.37
N MET A 88 -7.18 -2.03 -0.40
CA MET A 88 -6.92 -2.87 0.78
C MET A 88 -5.46 -2.84 1.26
N ILE A 89 -4.49 -2.48 0.41
CA ILE A 89 -3.08 -2.39 0.80
C ILE A 89 -2.81 -1.16 1.68
N PHE A 90 -3.54 -0.06 1.44
CA PHE A 90 -3.39 1.20 2.18
C PHE A 90 -4.39 1.36 3.35
N ALA A 91 -5.22 0.34 3.62
CA ALA A 91 -6.30 0.37 4.60
C ALA A 91 -5.86 0.04 6.04
#